data_AF-A0A970D1G3-F1
#
_entry.id   AF-A0A970D1G3-F1
#
_cell.length_a   1.000
_cell.length_b   1.000
_cell.length_c   1.000
_cell.angle_alpha   90.00
_cell.angle_beta   90.00
_cell.angle_gamma   90.00
#
_symmetry.space_group_name_H-M   'P 1'
#
loop_
_entity.id
_entity.type
_entity.pdbx_description
1 polymer ?
#
loop_
_entity_poly.entity_id
_entity_poly.type
_entity_poly.pdbx_seq_one_letter_code
_entity_poly.pdbx_strand_id
1 'polypeptide(L)'
;RLVNTYMEIVKSNTVLEKVELNDQLDYSVEDLRKMVSTQAVQNTEIFYVKVMSDNPHHAQLLANRIAMDAPEEIMNFVEATSVKVIDFATLPTEQATPNVKLNTAIGLLLGLVLSVLLVLLLDMLDVTIRSEEDIKRLTDLPVLGVIPFIETMDGKGKTNGYVYGGKYGY
;
A
#
# COMPACT_ATOMS: atom_id res chain seq x y z
N ARG A 1 -25.12 -15.82 -15.44
CA ARG A 1 -25.12 -14.54 -16.21
C ARG A 1 -26.13 -13.52 -15.65
N LEU A 2 -27.19 -13.94 -14.97
CA LEU A 2 -28.19 -13.05 -14.34
C LEU A 2 -27.68 -12.29 -13.11
N VAL A 3 -26.72 -12.87 -12.38
CA VAL A 3 -26.11 -12.26 -11.18
C VAL A 3 -25.61 -10.84 -11.44
N ASN A 4 -24.98 -10.59 -12.58
CA ASN A 4 -24.46 -9.27 -12.91
C ASN A 4 -25.60 -8.26 -13.06
N THR A 5 -26.71 -8.65 -13.70
CA THR A 5 -27.90 -7.81 -13.81
C THR A 5 -28.49 -7.50 -12.43
N TYR A 6 -28.60 -8.50 -11.55
CA TYR A 6 -29.08 -8.29 -10.18
C TYR A 6 -28.17 -7.33 -9.40
N MET A 7 -26.86 -7.49 -9.54
CA MET A 7 -25.88 -6.61 -8.91
C MET A 7 -25.97 -5.15 -9.38
N GLU A 8 -26.32 -4.91 -10.65
CA GLU A 8 -26.53 -3.55 -11.17
C GLU A 8 -27.85 -2.95 -10.64
N ILE A 9 -28.90 -3.75 -10.51
CA ILE A 9 -30.19 -3.29 -9.95
C ILE A 9 -30.02 -2.89 -8.48
N VAL A 10 -29.28 -3.68 -7.70
CA VAL A 10 -29.00 -3.34 -6.29
C VAL A 10 -28.27 -2.00 -6.14
N LYS A 11 -27.43 -1.63 -7.11
CA LYS A 11 -26.72 -0.33 -7.12
C LYS A 11 -27.53 0.80 -7.76
N SER A 12 -28.71 0.52 -8.27
CA SER A 12 -29.55 1.52 -8.94
C SER A 12 -30.08 2.56 -7.95
N ASN A 13 -30.34 3.77 -8.44
CA ASN A 13 -30.89 4.84 -7.62
C ASN A 13 -32.24 4.46 -7.02
N THR A 14 -33.06 3.70 -7.73
CA THR A 14 -34.37 3.25 -7.23
C THR A 14 -34.25 2.47 -5.92
N VAL A 15 -33.26 1.57 -5.81
CA VAL A 15 -33.01 0.83 -4.56
C VAL A 15 -32.44 1.76 -3.48
N LEU A 16 -31.47 2.62 -3.84
CA LEU A 16 -30.79 3.49 -2.88
C LEU A 16 -31.70 4.59 -2.30
N GLU A 17 -32.56 5.18 -3.12
CA GLU A 17 -33.57 6.18 -2.70
C GLU A 17 -34.59 5.55 -1.73
N LYS A 18 -34.99 4.29 -1.96
CA LYS A 18 -35.89 3.56 -1.07
C LYS A 18 -35.25 3.31 0.30
N VAL A 19 -33.93 3.09 0.34
CA VAL A 19 -33.16 2.93 1.59
C VAL A 19 -33.04 4.27 2.33
N GLU A 20 -32.79 5.37 1.62
CA GLU A 20 -32.71 6.73 2.19
C GLU A 20 -34.02 7.16 2.87
N LEU A 21 -35.16 6.97 2.18
CA LEU A 21 -36.47 7.41 2.65
C LEU A 21 -36.93 6.76 3.95
N ASN A 22 -36.45 5.56 4.26
CA ASN A 22 -36.97 4.75 5.36
C ASN A 22 -36.23 4.96 6.70
N ASP A 23 -34.98 5.42 6.69
CA ASP A 23 -34.13 5.36 7.89
C ASP A 23 -33.65 6.73 8.44
N GLN A 24 -34.09 7.87 7.88
CA GLN A 24 -33.65 9.22 8.31
C GLN A 24 -32.12 9.34 8.47
N LEU A 25 -31.37 8.59 7.66
CA LEU A 25 -29.92 8.63 7.69
C LEU A 25 -29.45 9.87 6.93
N ASP A 26 -28.48 10.60 7.48
CA ASP A 26 -27.83 11.77 6.83
C ASP A 26 -26.92 11.38 5.65
N TYR A 27 -27.23 10.29 4.93
CA TYR A 27 -26.49 9.84 3.75
C TYR A 27 -27.27 10.19 2.48
N SER A 28 -26.65 10.95 1.59
CA SER A 28 -27.22 11.17 0.26
C SER A 28 -27.12 9.89 -0.59
N VAL A 29 -27.95 9.77 -1.62
CA VAL A 29 -27.86 8.68 -2.63
C VAL A 29 -26.45 8.53 -3.20
N GLU A 30 -25.71 9.64 -3.39
CA GLU A 30 -24.33 9.59 -3.88
C GLU A 30 -23.36 9.00 -2.86
N ASP A 31 -23.57 9.25 -1.57
CA ASP A 31 -22.76 8.65 -0.52
C ASP A 31 -23.04 7.15 -0.44
N LEU A 32 -24.32 6.77 -0.45
CA LEU A 32 -24.72 5.37 -0.49
C LEU A 32 -24.14 4.64 -1.71
N ARG A 33 -24.13 5.26 -2.90
CA ARG A 33 -23.55 4.64 -4.10
C ARG A 33 -22.05 4.38 -3.96
N LYS A 34 -21.31 5.24 -3.26
CA LYS A 34 -19.87 5.03 -2.99
C LYS A 34 -19.64 3.97 -1.92
N MET A 35 -20.53 3.88 -0.95
CA MET A 35 -20.44 2.95 0.17
C MET A 35 -20.84 1.51 -0.23
N VAL A 36 -21.77 1.37 -1.18
CA VAL A 36 -22.33 0.09 -1.61
C VAL A 36 -21.53 -0.48 -2.79
N SER A 37 -21.03 -1.70 -2.62
CA SER A 37 -20.42 -2.48 -3.68
C SER A 37 -21.01 -3.89 -3.72
N THR A 38 -20.91 -4.53 -4.88
CA THR A 38 -21.44 -5.88 -5.09
C THR A 38 -20.36 -6.78 -5.66
N GLN A 39 -20.36 -8.04 -5.26
CA GLN A 39 -19.38 -9.04 -5.70
C GLN A 39 -20.04 -10.38 -5.96
N ALA A 40 -19.92 -10.89 -7.18
CA ALA A 40 -20.41 -12.21 -7.54
C ALA A 40 -19.51 -13.33 -7.00
N VAL A 41 -20.11 -14.47 -6.66
CA VAL A 41 -19.42 -15.71 -6.33
C VAL A 41 -19.27 -16.53 -7.62
N GLN A 42 -18.03 -16.93 -7.93
CA GLN A 42 -17.71 -17.63 -9.17
C GLN A 42 -18.50 -18.93 -9.31
N ASN A 43 -19.00 -19.20 -10.51
CA ASN A 43 -19.78 -20.40 -10.86
C ASN A 43 -21.07 -20.59 -10.04
N THR A 44 -21.63 -19.52 -9.45
CA THR A 44 -22.89 -19.58 -8.71
C THR A 44 -23.82 -18.42 -9.09
N GLU A 45 -25.06 -18.49 -8.61
CA GLU A 45 -26.02 -17.38 -8.69
C GLU A 45 -26.02 -16.49 -7.43
N ILE A 46 -24.98 -16.62 -6.60
CA ILE A 46 -24.83 -15.92 -5.34
C ILE A 46 -23.98 -14.66 -5.57
N PHE A 47 -24.38 -13.57 -4.93
CA PHE A 47 -23.58 -12.36 -4.84
C PHE A 47 -23.63 -11.78 -3.43
N TYR A 48 -22.57 -11.06 -3.08
CA TYR A 48 -22.49 -10.29 -1.86
C TYR A 48 -22.82 -8.84 -2.13
N VAL A 49 -23.57 -8.23 -1.21
CA VAL A 49 -23.69 -6.79 -1.07
C VAL A 49 -22.78 -6.37 0.08
N LYS A 50 -21.86 -5.45 -0.20
CA LYS A 50 -20.90 -4.94 0.77
C LYS A 50 -21.15 -3.46 0.96
N VAL A 51 -21.30 -3.05 2.22
CA VAL A 51 -21.44 -1.64 2.58
C VAL A 51 -20.24 -1.24 3.42
N MET A 52 -19.56 -0.18 3.01
CA MET A 52 -18.45 0.41 3.75
C MET A 52 -18.91 1.68 4.43
N SER A 53 -18.76 1.74 5.75
CA SER A 53 -18.97 2.95 6.55
C SER A 53 -17.86 3.05 7.59
N ASP A 54 -17.58 4.28 7.98
CA ASP A 54 -16.81 4.68 9.16
C ASP A 54 -17.43 4.18 10.47
N ASN A 55 -18.76 4.05 10.53
CA ASN A 55 -19.48 3.50 11.67
C ASN A 55 -19.91 2.05 11.41
N PRO A 56 -19.47 1.06 12.22
CA PRO A 56 -19.82 -0.35 12.03
C PRO A 56 -21.34 -0.59 12.15
N HIS A 57 -22.06 0.18 12.98
CA HIS A 57 -23.51 0.09 13.10
C HIS A 57 -24.22 0.58 11.83
N HIS A 58 -23.74 1.67 11.23
CA HIS A 58 -24.33 2.19 10.00
C HIS A 58 -24.07 1.24 8.83
N ALA A 59 -22.87 0.68 8.72
CA ALA A 59 -22.56 -0.35 7.71
C ALA A 59 -23.51 -1.55 7.81
N GLN A 60 -23.73 -2.05 9.03
CA GLN A 60 -24.63 -3.18 9.28
C GLN A 60 -26.08 -2.84 8.92
N LEU A 61 -26.57 -1.70 9.40
CA LEU A 61 -27.95 -1.24 9.17
C LEU A 61 -28.25 -1.11 7.68
N LEU A 62 -27.40 -0.36 6.96
CA LEU A 62 -27.54 -0.13 5.52
C LEU A 62 -27.48 -1.44 4.72
N ALA A 63 -26.53 -2.32 5.04
CA ALA A 63 -26.42 -3.61 4.36
C ALA A 63 -27.68 -4.47 4.54
N ASN A 64 -28.23 -4.50 5.76
CA ASN A 64 -29.45 -5.23 6.06
C ASN A 64 -30.67 -4.62 5.38
N ARG A 65 -30.77 -3.29 5.34
CA ARG A 65 -31.86 -2.59 4.66
C ARG A 65 -31.86 -2.87 3.16
N ILE A 66 -30.70 -2.78 2.52
CA ILE A 66 -30.54 -3.15 1.11
C ILE A 66 -30.91 -4.61 0.89
N ALA A 67 -30.50 -5.52 1.77
CA ALA A 67 -30.87 -6.94 1.66
C ALA A 67 -32.39 -7.16 1.75
N MET A 68 -33.11 -6.37 2.53
CA MET A 68 -34.57 -6.45 2.65
C MET A 68 -35.31 -5.87 1.43
N ASP A 69 -34.84 -4.74 0.89
CA ASP A 69 -35.54 -4.01 -0.17
C ASP A 69 -35.17 -4.49 -1.58
N ALA A 70 -33.93 -4.94 -1.79
CA ALA A 70 -33.43 -5.35 -3.10
C ALA A 70 -34.22 -6.49 -3.77
N PRO A 71 -34.68 -7.56 -3.06
CA PRO A 71 -35.40 -8.65 -3.70
C PRO A 71 -36.67 -8.19 -4.43
N GLU A 72 -37.43 -7.26 -3.84
CA GLU A 72 -38.65 -6.71 -4.45
C GLU A 72 -38.33 -5.99 -5.76
N GLU A 73 -37.32 -5.10 -5.75
CA GLU A 73 -36.93 -4.35 -6.94
C GLU A 73 -36.38 -5.28 -8.03
N ILE A 74 -35.57 -6.28 -7.67
CA ILE A 74 -35.06 -7.25 -8.65
C ILE A 74 -36.20 -8.02 -9.32
N MET A 75 -37.22 -8.42 -8.57
CA MET A 75 -38.39 -9.11 -9.12
C MET A 75 -39.19 -8.20 -10.06
N ASN A 76 -39.33 -6.90 -9.73
CA ASN A 76 -40.02 -5.92 -10.55
C ASN A 76 -39.32 -5.67 -11.89
N PHE A 77 -37.99 -5.62 -11.91
CA PHE A 77 -37.21 -5.26 -13.11
C PHE A 77 -36.80 -6.43 -14.01
N VAL A 78 -36.64 -7.64 -13.45
CA VAL A 78 -36.09 -8.80 -14.20
C VAL A 78 -37.12 -9.91 -14.43
N GLU A 79 -38.37 -9.74 -13.98
CA GLU A 79 -39.39 -10.81 -13.98
C GLU A 79 -38.83 -12.13 -13.39
N ALA A 80 -37.94 -12.01 -12.40
CA ALA A 80 -37.26 -13.14 -11.81
C ALA A 80 -38.23 -14.01 -11.00
N THR A 81 -38.08 -15.34 -11.09
CA THR A 81 -39.00 -16.28 -10.42
C THR A 81 -38.88 -16.25 -8.89
N SER A 82 -37.67 -16.09 -8.34
CA SER A 82 -37.46 -16.01 -6.89
C SER A 82 -36.08 -15.45 -6.56
N VAL A 83 -36.05 -14.41 -5.71
CA VAL A 83 -34.82 -13.89 -5.09
C VAL A 83 -34.97 -14.03 -3.58
N LYS A 84 -33.94 -14.54 -2.91
CA LYS A 84 -33.94 -14.72 -1.45
C LYS A 84 -32.65 -14.21 -0.84
N VAL A 85 -32.79 -13.59 0.32
CA VAL A 85 -31.66 -13.26 1.19
C VAL A 85 -31.17 -14.55 1.83
N ILE A 86 -29.87 -14.83 1.67
CA ILE A 86 -29.23 -15.99 2.30
C ILE A 86 -28.80 -15.61 3.72
N ASP A 87 -28.03 -14.52 3.83
CA ASP A 87 -27.45 -14.04 5.09
C ASP A 87 -27.68 -12.54 5.26
N PHE A 88 -27.93 -12.13 6.51
CA PHE A 88 -27.94 -10.74 6.92
C PHE A 88 -26.55 -10.31 7.42
N ALA A 89 -26.24 -9.02 7.30
CA ALA A 89 -25.04 -8.43 7.81
C ALA A 89 -25.01 -8.45 9.35
N THR A 90 -23.91 -8.98 9.89
CA THR A 90 -23.56 -8.91 11.30
C THR A 90 -22.67 -7.69 11.56
N LEU A 91 -22.61 -7.23 12.82
CA LEU A 91 -21.73 -6.14 13.21
C LEU A 91 -20.26 -6.50 12.90
N PRO A 92 -19.54 -5.72 12.08
CA PRO A 92 -18.16 -6.05 11.73
C PRO A 92 -17.25 -5.89 12.95
N THR A 93 -16.49 -6.94 13.25
CA THR A 93 -15.53 -6.98 14.37
C THR A 93 -14.11 -6.57 13.95
N GLU A 94 -13.84 -6.54 12.65
CA GLU A 94 -12.55 -6.16 12.08
C GLU A 94 -12.72 -5.04 11.06
N GLN A 95 -11.72 -4.16 10.96
CA GLN A 95 -11.70 -3.10 9.98
C GLN A 95 -11.45 -3.68 8.58
N ALA A 96 -12.31 -3.33 7.62
CA ALA A 96 -12.16 -3.78 6.24
C ALA A 96 -10.90 -3.18 5.57
N THR A 97 -10.51 -1.97 5.96
CA THR A 97 -9.34 -1.24 5.46
C THR A 97 -8.78 -0.30 6.53
N PRO A 98 -7.49 0.08 6.46
CA PRO A 98 -6.44 -0.41 5.56
C PRO A 98 -5.77 -1.70 6.07
N ASN A 99 -5.24 -2.52 5.16
CA ASN A 99 -4.42 -3.68 5.54
C ASN A 99 -3.03 -3.21 5.96
N VAL A 100 -2.87 -2.92 7.25
CA VAL A 100 -1.63 -2.38 7.83
C VAL A 100 -0.42 -3.25 7.48
N LYS A 101 -0.56 -4.58 7.52
CA LYS A 101 0.54 -5.51 7.22
C LYS A 101 1.03 -5.37 5.79
N LEU A 102 0.11 -5.32 4.83
CA LEU A 102 0.45 -5.16 3.41
C LEU A 102 1.09 -3.79 3.15
N ASN A 103 0.49 -2.72 3.70
CA ASN A 103 0.99 -1.36 3.52
C ASN A 103 2.39 -1.18 4.12
N THR A 104 2.65 -1.77 5.29
CA THR A 104 3.98 -1.78 5.92
C THR A 104 4.99 -2.55 5.08
N ALA A 105 4.63 -3.71 4.52
CA ALA A 105 5.53 -4.49 3.66
C ALA A 105 5.91 -3.70 2.39
N ILE A 106 4.92 -3.06 1.74
CA ILE A 106 5.17 -2.20 0.57
C ILE A 106 6.07 -1.01 0.96
N GLY A 107 5.77 -0.35 2.09
CA GLY A 107 6.58 0.77 2.58
C GLY A 107 8.03 0.38 2.88
N LEU A 108 8.25 -0.79 3.48
CA LEU A 108 9.59 -1.32 3.76
C LEU A 108 10.36 -1.59 2.47
N LEU A 109 9.73 -2.25 1.49
CA LEU A 109 10.35 -2.52 0.20
C LEU A 109 10.72 -1.23 -0.54
N LEU A 110 9.81 -0.27 -0.59
CA LEU A 110 10.08 1.04 -1.21
C LEU A 110 11.19 1.79 -0.48
N GLY A 111 11.20 1.76 0.85
CA GLY A 111 12.25 2.39 1.67
C GLY A 111 13.63 1.79 1.39
N LEU A 112 13.73 0.46 1.27
CA LEU A 112 14.99 -0.20 0.91
C LEU A 112 15.48 0.23 -0.47
N VAL A 113 14.61 0.21 -1.48
CA VAL A 113 14.95 0.63 -2.85
C VAL A 113 15.42 2.09 -2.87
N LEU A 114 14.67 2.99 -2.21
CA LEU A 114 15.02 4.40 -2.13
C LEU A 114 16.34 4.63 -1.38
N SER A 115 16.64 3.85 -0.34
CA SER A 115 17.90 3.98 0.40
C SER A 115 19.12 3.63 -0.46
N VAL A 116 19.03 2.56 -1.27
CA VAL A 116 20.10 2.17 -2.19
C VAL A 116 20.28 3.24 -3.26
N LEU A 117 19.20 3.72 -3.86
CA LEU A 117 19.25 4.79 -4.85
C LEU A 117 19.86 6.07 -4.28
N LEU A 118 19.50 6.43 -3.04
CA LEU A 118 20.02 7.62 -2.38
C LEU A 118 21.51 7.48 -2.06
N VAL A 119 21.97 6.32 -1.58
CA VAL A 119 23.40 6.05 -1.37
C VAL A 119 24.17 6.15 -2.69
N LEU A 120 23.64 5.58 -3.78
CA LEU A 120 24.27 5.67 -5.10
C LEU A 120 24.31 7.12 -5.63
N LEU A 121 23.24 7.90 -5.43
CA LEU A 121 23.23 9.32 -5.81
C LEU A 121 24.23 10.12 -4.98
N LEU A 122 24.33 9.86 -3.68
CA LEU A 122 25.33 10.50 -2.82
C LEU A 122 26.74 10.12 -3.25
N ASP A 123 26.99 8.85 -3.59
CA ASP A 123 28.28 8.36 -4.09
C ASP A 123 28.66 9.00 -5.44
N MET A 124 27.70 9.14 -6.37
CA MET A 124 27.93 9.83 -7.64
C MET A 124 28.18 11.33 -7.50
N LEU A 125 27.58 11.98 -6.49
CA LEU A 125 27.81 13.39 -6.18
C LEU A 125 29.06 13.60 -5.31
N ASP A 126 29.63 12.53 -4.75
CA ASP A 126 30.86 12.58 -3.96
C ASP A 126 32.08 12.59 -4.89
N VAL A 127 32.64 13.77 -5.14
CA VAL A 127 33.84 13.98 -5.97
C VAL A 127 35.12 13.74 -5.16
N THR A 128 35.10 12.84 -4.18
CA THR A 128 36.24 12.58 -3.31
C THR A 128 37.17 11.52 -3.93
N ILE A 129 38.30 11.98 -4.46
CA ILE A 129 39.41 11.13 -4.93
C ILE A 129 39.95 10.31 -3.74
N ARG A 130 39.75 8.99 -3.76
CA ARG A 130 40.23 8.07 -2.70
C ARG A 130 41.13 6.95 -3.21
N SER A 131 41.21 6.71 -4.52
CA SER A 131 42.06 5.67 -5.09
C SER A 131 43.27 6.27 -5.80
N GLU A 132 44.41 5.58 -5.73
CA GLU A 132 45.61 5.89 -6.52
C GLU A 132 45.32 5.89 -8.04
N GLU A 133 44.25 5.21 -8.46
CA GLU A 133 43.77 5.17 -9.84
C GLU A 133 43.12 6.50 -10.31
N ASP A 134 42.59 7.31 -9.40
CA ASP A 134 42.01 8.62 -9.72
C ASP A 134 43.11 9.66 -10.03
N ILE A 135 44.28 9.54 -9.37
CA ILE A 135 45.44 10.41 -9.58
C ILE A 135 46.02 10.20 -10.98
N LYS A 136 46.10 8.94 -11.46
CA LYS A 136 46.53 8.61 -12.83
C LYS A 136 45.58 9.11 -13.91
N ARG A 137 44.29 9.29 -13.60
CA ARG A 137 43.29 9.74 -14.58
C ARG A 137 43.18 11.26 -14.68
N LEU A 138 43.38 11.99 -13.58
CA LEU A 138 43.37 13.46 -13.60
C LEU A 138 44.70 14.08 -14.04
N THR A 139 45.81 13.38 -13.85
CA THR A 139 47.13 13.85 -14.24
C THR A 139 47.76 12.80 -15.14
N ASP A 140 48.03 13.16 -16.38
CA ASP A 140 48.73 12.33 -17.39
C ASP A 140 50.23 12.14 -17.04
N LEU A 141 50.55 12.15 -15.74
CA LEU A 141 51.89 12.15 -15.19
C LEU A 141 52.23 10.74 -14.70
N PRO A 142 53.40 10.19 -15.10
CA PRO A 142 53.83 8.90 -14.60
C PRO A 142 54.04 8.96 -13.10
N VAL A 143 53.54 7.96 -12.37
CA VAL A 143 53.80 7.80 -10.94
C VAL A 143 55.29 7.51 -10.75
N LEU A 144 56.06 8.50 -10.28
CA LEU A 144 57.54 8.44 -10.18
C LEU A 144 58.05 7.68 -8.94
N GLY A 145 57.17 7.24 -8.05
CA GLY A 145 57.55 6.44 -6.90
C GLY A 145 56.41 6.25 -5.91
N VAL A 146 56.32 5.05 -5.35
CA VAL A 146 55.48 4.72 -4.20
C VAL A 146 56.42 4.59 -3.01
N ILE A 147 56.17 5.32 -1.91
CA ILE A 147 56.94 5.15 -0.68
C ILE A 147 56.36 3.92 0.05
N PRO A 148 57.09 2.79 0.11
CA PRO A 148 56.60 1.65 0.85
C PRO A 148 56.64 1.97 2.35
N PHE A 149 55.55 1.66 3.04
CA PHE A 149 55.53 1.68 4.50
C PHE A 149 56.41 0.52 4.99
N ILE A 150 57.63 0.81 5.43
CA ILE A 150 58.52 -0.20 5.99
C ILE A 150 58.01 -0.49 7.41
N GLU A 151 57.41 -1.66 7.62
CA GLU A 151 57.26 -2.20 8.97
C GLU A 151 58.67 -2.50 9.49
N THR A 152 59.20 -1.62 10.32
CA THR A 152 60.38 -1.92 11.12
C THR A 152 60.01 -3.08 12.04
N MET A 153 60.42 -4.30 11.69
CA MET A 153 60.35 -5.44 12.58
C MET A 153 61.37 -5.23 13.70
N ASP A 154 61.00 -4.43 14.69
CA ASP A 154 61.57 -4.58 16.04
C ASP A 154 60.58 -5.40 16.85
N GLY A 155 61.09 -6.49 17.44
CA GLY A 155 60.29 -7.53 18.05
C GLY A 155 59.61 -7.02 19.31
N LYS A 156 58.33 -6.64 19.20
CA LYS A 156 57.22 -6.91 20.14
C LYS A 156 55.98 -6.07 19.79
N GLY A 157 54.89 -6.76 19.44
CA GLY A 157 53.51 -6.27 19.57
C GLY A 157 53.03 -5.37 18.44
N LYS A 158 52.12 -5.89 17.61
CA LYS A 158 51.39 -5.12 16.59
C LYS A 158 50.48 -4.10 17.27
N THR A 159 50.67 -2.81 16.99
CA THR A 159 49.66 -1.77 17.25
C THR A 159 49.65 -0.83 16.06
N ASN A 160 48.60 -0.92 15.24
CA ASN A 160 48.42 -0.04 14.08
C ASN A 160 47.91 1.32 14.56
N GLY A 161 48.84 2.25 14.81
CA GLY A 161 48.53 3.65 15.10
C GLY A 161 48.85 4.53 13.89
N TYR A 162 47.85 5.24 13.38
CA TYR A 162 48.04 6.27 12.35
C TYR A 162 48.81 7.45 12.95
N VAL A 163 50.07 7.63 12.53
CA VAL A 163 50.89 8.77 12.96
C VAL A 163 50.49 9.99 12.15
N TYR A 164 49.70 10.87 12.75
CA TYR A 164 49.51 12.24 12.27
C TYR A 164 50.80 13.04 12.51
N GLY A 165 51.56 13.29 11.45
CA GLY A 165 52.75 14.15 11.48
C GLY A 165 52.37 15.62 11.71
N GLY A 166 52.38 16.04 12.97
CA GLY A 166 52.31 17.44 13.37
C GLY A 166 53.66 18.15 13.22
N LYS A 167 53.67 19.21 12.40
CA LYS A 167 54.19 20.58 12.60
C LYS A 167 55.56 20.83 13.30
N TYR A 168 56.18 21.94 12.84
CA TYR A 168 57.41 22.65 13.26
C TYR A 168 58.70 22.05 12.68
N GLY A 169 59.57 22.77 11.95
CA GLY A 169 59.82 24.20 11.85
C GLY A 169 61.25 24.48 12.34
N TYR A 170 62.16 24.74 11.41
CA TYR A 170 63.28 25.70 11.47
C TYR A 170 63.63 26.08 10.03
#